data_AF-A0A7W5V5K3-F1
#
_entry.id   AF-A0A7W5V5K3-F1
#
_cell.length_a   1.000
_cell.length_b   1.000
_cell.length_c   1.000
_cell.angle_alpha   90.00
_cell.angle_beta   90.00
_cell.angle_gamma   90.00
#
_symmetry.space_group_name_H-M   'P 1'
#
loop_
_entity.id
_entity.type
_entity.pdbx_description
1 polymer ?
#
loop_
_entity_poly.entity_id
_entity_poly.type
_entity_poly.pdbx_seq_one_letter_code
_entity_poly.pdbx_strand_id
1 'polypeptide(L)'
;MDDGELLARRFEEHRGRLRAVAYRMLGSVSEADDAVQEAWLRLSRADTSDVENLGAWLTTVVGRLCLNALRSRDNRREDPLEIHMPDPIISLDGKAADPEHEALLADSVGLALLVVLETLAPAERLAFVLHDMFAVPFDEIAPLIERTPAATRQLASRARRRVQGQAPVPDSDLTRQRDVVNAFFAAARDGDFDALVAVLDPDVVLRSDGGTARARHTVTFHGARTVAAQAVTFGRLSPFARPALINGAAGVVVAAGGRPLSVMGFIVTDGKVTAIDVIADPDRLNQFDLGPLDDLDA
;
A
#
# COMPACT_ATOMS: atom_id res chain seq x y z
N MET A 1 -12.70 -37.34 1.07
CA MET A 1 -11.89 -36.13 0.90
C MET A 1 -10.46 -36.60 0.88
N ASP A 2 -9.77 -36.29 -0.21
CA ASP A 2 -8.34 -36.57 -0.34
C ASP A 2 -7.55 -35.69 0.65
N ASP A 3 -6.42 -36.18 1.18
CA ASP A 3 -5.60 -35.42 2.14
C ASP A 3 -5.12 -34.09 1.51
N GLY A 4 -4.94 -34.07 0.19
CA GLY A 4 -4.63 -32.86 -0.58
C GLY A 4 -5.77 -31.82 -0.61
N GLU A 5 -7.03 -32.25 -0.70
CA GLU A 5 -8.19 -31.34 -0.66
C GLU A 5 -8.37 -30.70 0.71
N LEU A 6 -8.14 -31.47 1.78
CA LEU A 6 -8.21 -30.96 3.15
C LEU A 6 -7.10 -29.94 3.42
N LEU A 7 -5.88 -30.20 2.95
CA LEU A 7 -4.75 -29.29 3.07
C LEU A 7 -4.97 -27.99 2.29
N ALA A 8 -5.50 -28.08 1.07
CA ALA A 8 -5.86 -26.92 0.26
C ALA A 8 -6.90 -26.04 0.96
N ARG A 9 -7.96 -26.64 1.51
CA ARG A 9 -9.00 -25.90 2.24
C ARG A 9 -8.46 -25.18 3.46
N ARG A 10 -7.61 -25.85 4.26
CA ARG A 10 -6.97 -25.22 5.44
C ARG A 10 -6.01 -24.10 5.06
N PHE A 11 -5.30 -24.23 3.94
CA PHE A 11 -4.47 -23.14 3.44
C PHE A 11 -5.33 -21.93 3.02
N GLU A 12 -6.44 -22.19 2.33
CA GLU A 12 -7.35 -21.15 1.86
C GLU A 12 -7.93 -20.32 3.02
N GLU A 13 -8.23 -20.98 4.15
CA GLU A 13 -8.64 -20.30 5.40
C GLU A 13 -7.60 -19.29 5.94
N HIS A 14 -6.33 -19.43 5.57
CA HIS A 14 -5.25 -18.53 5.97
C HIS A 14 -4.78 -17.59 4.86
N ARG A 15 -5.14 -17.85 3.60
CA ARG A 15 -4.61 -17.18 2.41
C ARG A 15 -4.74 -15.66 2.49
N GLY A 16 -5.93 -15.15 2.80
CA GLY A 16 -6.16 -13.70 2.93
C GLY A 16 -5.25 -13.03 3.96
N ARG A 17 -5.09 -13.63 5.16
CA ARG A 17 -4.19 -13.11 6.20
C ARG A 17 -2.73 -13.15 5.77
N LEU A 18 -2.30 -14.23 5.12
CA LEU A 18 -0.92 -14.38 4.65
C LEU A 18 -0.58 -13.38 3.55
N ARG A 19 -1.51 -13.15 2.62
CA ARG A 19 -1.42 -12.12 1.59
C ARG A 19 -1.31 -10.73 2.20
N ALA A 20 -2.10 -10.45 3.25
CA ALA A 20 -2.03 -9.20 3.99
C ALA A 20 -0.67 -8.97 4.64
N VAL A 21 -0.12 -9.99 5.31
CA VAL A 21 1.23 -9.93 5.88
C VAL A 21 2.26 -9.66 4.78
N ALA A 22 2.22 -10.42 3.68
CA ALA A 22 3.18 -10.30 2.60
C ALA A 22 3.12 -8.93 1.92
N TYR A 23 1.91 -8.40 1.68
CA TYR A 23 1.71 -7.08 1.12
C TYR A 23 2.23 -5.97 2.05
N ARG A 24 1.94 -6.03 3.36
CA ARG A 24 2.51 -5.07 4.34
C ARG A 24 4.03 -5.16 4.42
N MET A 25 4.60 -6.34 4.18
CA MET A 25 6.04 -6.56 4.18
C MET A 25 6.74 -6.10 2.90
N LEU A 26 6.14 -6.27 1.74
CA LEU A 26 6.80 -6.09 0.44
C LEU A 26 6.37 -4.83 -0.29
N GLY A 27 5.16 -4.32 -0.01
CA GLY A 27 4.59 -3.15 -0.67
C GLY A 27 4.13 -3.42 -2.10
N SER A 28 4.20 -4.66 -2.59
CA SER A 28 3.77 -5.03 -3.94
C SER A 28 2.74 -6.16 -3.89
N VAL A 29 1.70 -6.04 -4.71
CA VAL A 29 0.62 -7.05 -4.77
C VAL A 29 1.14 -8.33 -5.43
N SER A 30 1.88 -8.21 -6.53
CA SER A 30 2.45 -9.35 -7.25
C SER A 30 3.46 -10.10 -6.39
N GLU A 31 4.37 -9.40 -5.71
CA GLU A 31 5.31 -10.07 -4.81
C GLU A 31 4.63 -10.70 -3.59
N ALA A 32 3.53 -10.13 -3.12
CA ALA A 32 2.74 -10.73 -2.04
C ALA A 32 2.10 -12.04 -2.51
N ASP A 33 1.53 -12.06 -3.71
CA ASP A 33 0.95 -13.25 -4.33
C ASP A 33 2.01 -14.34 -4.56
N ASP A 34 3.19 -13.96 -5.06
CA ASP A 34 4.33 -14.87 -5.23
C ASP A 34 4.78 -15.48 -3.89
N ALA A 35 4.85 -14.68 -2.83
CA ALA A 35 5.23 -15.16 -1.49
C ALA A 35 4.21 -16.15 -0.92
N VAL A 36 2.91 -15.89 -1.12
CA VAL A 36 1.84 -16.80 -0.69
C VAL A 36 1.85 -18.08 -1.53
N GLN A 37 2.09 -17.98 -2.83
CA GLN A 37 2.19 -19.15 -3.72
C GLN A 37 3.40 -20.03 -3.35
N GLU A 38 4.55 -19.44 -3.10
CA GLU A 38 5.74 -20.16 -2.65
C GLU A 38 5.51 -20.82 -1.27
N ALA A 39 4.75 -20.17 -0.37
CA ALA A 39 4.36 -20.79 0.91
C ALA A 39 3.45 -22.02 0.70
N TRP A 40 2.51 -21.97 -0.23
CA TRP A 40 1.70 -23.13 -0.63
C TRP A 40 2.56 -24.28 -1.16
N LEU A 41 3.50 -23.99 -2.07
CA LEU A 41 4.40 -25.00 -2.64
C LEU A 41 5.29 -25.65 -1.58
N ARG A 42 5.69 -24.90 -0.55
CA ARG A 42 6.43 -25.45 0.59
C ARG A 42 5.55 -26.32 1.47
N LEU A 43 4.31 -25.89 1.73
CA LEU A 43 3.34 -26.66 2.49
C LEU A 43 3.06 -28.00 1.81
N SER A 44 2.81 -27.99 0.49
CA SER A 44 2.45 -29.20 -0.26
C SER A 44 3.58 -30.22 -0.39
N ARG A 45 4.83 -29.81 -0.11
CA ARG A 45 6.03 -30.67 -0.15
C ARG A 45 6.54 -31.05 1.24
N ALA A 46 6.09 -30.35 2.28
CA ALA A 46 6.52 -30.58 3.65
C ALA A 46 5.67 -31.67 4.29
N ASP A 47 6.30 -32.53 5.09
CA ASP A 47 5.57 -33.34 6.04
C ASP A 47 5.08 -32.44 7.17
N THR A 48 3.76 -32.24 7.25
CA THR A 48 3.12 -31.37 8.24
C THR A 48 2.32 -32.15 9.27
N SER A 49 2.52 -33.47 9.36
CA SER A 49 1.88 -34.33 10.36
C SER A 49 2.07 -33.83 11.80
N ASP A 50 3.22 -33.21 12.06
CA ASP A 50 3.63 -32.74 13.39
C ASP A 50 3.35 -31.24 13.61
N VAL A 51 2.73 -30.55 12.64
CA VAL A 51 2.41 -29.12 12.76
C VAL A 51 1.10 -28.95 13.53
N GLU A 52 1.21 -28.67 14.83
CA GLU A 52 0.04 -28.44 15.71
C GLU A 52 -0.73 -27.16 15.36
N ASN A 53 -0.04 -26.13 14.86
CA ASN A 53 -0.64 -24.85 14.45
C ASN A 53 -0.17 -24.44 13.06
N LEU A 54 -0.96 -24.81 12.04
CA LEU A 54 -0.68 -24.51 10.64
C LEU A 54 -0.60 -23.01 10.37
N GLY A 55 -1.47 -22.20 10.98
CA GLY A 55 -1.48 -20.74 10.80
C GLY A 55 -0.17 -20.07 11.27
N ALA A 56 0.33 -20.45 12.44
CA ALA A 56 1.62 -19.95 12.96
C ALA A 56 2.80 -20.40 12.09
N TRP A 57 2.77 -21.64 11.60
CA TRP A 57 3.77 -22.15 10.67
C TRP A 57 3.76 -21.39 9.34
N LEU A 58 2.59 -21.18 8.73
CA LEU A 58 2.45 -20.43 7.48
C LEU A 58 2.89 -18.97 7.63
N THR A 59 2.54 -18.33 8.75
CA THR A 59 2.99 -16.96 9.07
C THR A 59 4.52 -16.89 9.15
N THR A 60 5.16 -17.92 9.72
CA THR A 60 6.61 -18.05 9.77
C THR A 60 7.24 -18.20 8.39
N VAL A 61 6.67 -19.05 7.54
CA VAL A 61 7.14 -19.28 6.17
C VAL A 61 7.05 -17.99 5.35
N VAL A 62 5.88 -17.34 5.33
CA VAL A 62 5.66 -16.08 4.61
C VAL A 62 6.56 -14.98 5.15
N GLY A 63 6.69 -14.83 6.48
CA GLY A 63 7.58 -13.85 7.10
C GLY A 63 9.05 -14.02 6.66
N ARG A 64 9.54 -15.27 6.58
CA ARG A 64 10.90 -15.56 6.10
C ARG A 64 11.07 -15.27 4.61
N LEU A 65 10.10 -15.65 3.78
CA LEU A 65 10.11 -15.33 2.33
C LEU A 65 10.20 -13.82 2.11
N CYS A 66 9.37 -13.05 2.82
CA CYS A 66 9.36 -11.60 2.73
C CYS A 66 10.67 -10.98 3.22
N LEU A 67 11.19 -11.42 4.36
CA LEU A 67 12.47 -10.94 4.90
C LEU A 67 13.63 -11.18 3.92
N ASN A 68 13.66 -12.35 3.27
CA ASN A 68 14.68 -12.68 2.28
C ASN A 68 14.55 -11.82 1.03
N ALA A 69 13.33 -11.57 0.55
CA ALA A 69 13.09 -10.67 -0.58
C ALA A 69 13.58 -9.24 -0.28
N LEU A 70 13.25 -8.70 0.90
CA LEU A 70 13.71 -7.37 1.32
C LEU A 70 15.24 -7.28 1.42
N ARG A 71 15.91 -8.27 2.05
CA ARG A 71 17.38 -8.32 2.11
C ARG A 71 18.01 -8.39 0.73
N SER A 72 17.38 -9.11 -0.20
CA SER A 72 17.84 -9.23 -1.57
C SER A 72 17.67 -7.93 -2.36
N ARG A 73 16.63 -7.13 -2.08
CA ARG A 73 16.45 -5.78 -2.62
C ARG A 73 17.54 -4.82 -2.11
N ASP A 74 17.82 -4.83 -0.81
CA ASP A 74 18.86 -3.97 -0.21
C ASP A 74 20.25 -4.27 -0.78
N ASN A 75 20.59 -5.54 -0.99
CA ASN A 75 21.88 -5.92 -1.59
C ASN A 75 21.99 -5.62 -3.10
N ARG A 76 20.86 -5.46 -3.80
CA ARG A 76 20.83 -5.15 -5.25
C ARG A 76 20.79 -3.64 -5.54
N ARG A 77 20.51 -2.80 -4.55
CA ARG A 77 20.55 -1.33 -4.65
C ARG A 77 22.00 -0.83 -4.69
N GLU A 78 22.70 -1.05 -5.80
CA GLU A 78 23.98 -0.36 -6.09
C GLU A 78 23.79 1.05 -6.68
N ASP A 79 22.55 1.54 -6.88
CA ASP A 79 22.29 2.95 -7.13
C ASP A 79 20.90 3.33 -6.59
N PRO A 80 20.76 4.25 -5.62
CA PRO A 80 19.45 4.69 -5.12
C PRO A 80 18.84 5.66 -6.12
N LEU A 81 18.37 5.14 -7.25
CA LEU A 81 17.49 5.89 -8.14
C LEU A 81 16.04 5.66 -7.70
N GLU A 82 15.39 6.78 -7.41
CA GLU A 82 13.96 7.03 -7.58
C GLU A 82 13.02 6.71 -6.41
N ILE A 83 12.05 7.62 -6.23
CA ILE A 83 10.89 7.46 -5.34
C ILE A 83 10.05 6.32 -5.92
N HIS A 84 10.23 5.11 -5.41
CA HIS A 84 9.36 3.98 -5.70
C HIS A 84 8.26 3.95 -4.63
N MET A 85 6.99 4.00 -5.04
CA MET A 85 5.86 3.87 -4.12
C MET A 85 5.30 2.46 -4.12
N PRO A 86 4.75 1.96 -2.99
CA PRO A 86 4.03 0.70 -2.92
C PRO A 86 2.88 0.60 -3.94
N ASP A 87 2.56 -0.60 -4.41
CA ASP A 87 1.37 -0.88 -5.23
C ASP A 87 0.12 -0.70 -4.37
N PRO A 88 -0.85 0.14 -4.76
CA PRO A 88 -2.07 0.32 -4.00
C PRO A 88 -3.08 -0.77 -4.33
N ILE A 89 -3.93 -1.06 -3.36
CA ILE A 89 -5.19 -1.76 -3.58
C ILE A 89 -6.20 -0.74 -4.05
N ILE A 90 -6.78 -0.97 -5.23
CA ILE A 90 -7.72 -0.03 -5.87
C ILE A 90 -9.09 -0.70 -5.88
N SER A 91 -10.11 0.04 -5.42
CA SER A 91 -11.50 -0.37 -5.56
C SER A 91 -12.28 0.76 -6.23
N LEU A 92 -12.83 0.49 -7.40
CA LEU A 92 -13.69 1.43 -8.12
C LEU A 92 -15.10 1.37 -7.55
N ASP A 93 -15.74 2.53 -7.37
CA ASP A 93 -17.11 2.60 -6.84
C ASP A 93 -18.07 1.76 -7.70
N GLY A 94 -18.75 0.78 -7.07
CA GLY A 94 -19.76 -0.07 -7.71
C GLY A 94 -19.33 -1.51 -8.04
N LYS A 95 -18.05 -1.88 -7.87
CA LYS A 95 -17.63 -3.29 -7.85
C LYS A 95 -17.58 -3.79 -6.41
N ALA A 96 -18.20 -4.94 -6.13
CA ALA A 96 -17.90 -5.68 -4.92
C ALA A 96 -16.40 -6.03 -4.94
N ALA A 97 -15.65 -5.60 -3.92
CA ALA A 97 -14.29 -6.07 -3.76
C ALA A 97 -14.32 -7.60 -3.64
N ASP A 98 -13.35 -8.27 -4.25
CA ASP A 98 -13.10 -9.68 -3.96
C ASP A 98 -12.93 -9.83 -2.43
N PRO A 99 -13.57 -10.81 -1.76
CA PRO A 99 -13.50 -10.98 -0.31
C PRO A 99 -12.06 -10.95 0.26
N GLU A 100 -11.07 -11.41 -0.51
CA GLU A 100 -9.65 -11.30 -0.12
C GLU A 100 -9.15 -9.85 -0.13
N HIS A 101 -9.55 -9.06 -1.12
CA HIS A 101 -9.26 -7.62 -1.19
C HIS A 101 -10.01 -6.84 -0.11
N GLU A 102 -11.24 -7.24 0.21
CA GLU A 102 -12.03 -6.65 1.28
C GLU A 102 -11.40 -6.88 2.66
N ALA A 103 -10.80 -8.06 2.91
CA ALA A 103 -10.04 -8.34 4.12
C ALA A 103 -8.74 -7.50 4.24
N LEU A 104 -8.09 -7.20 3.11
CA LEU A 104 -6.93 -6.29 3.08
C LEU A 104 -7.33 -4.83 3.37
N LEU A 105 -8.53 -4.44 2.92
CA LEU A 105 -9.12 -3.12 3.12
C LEU A 105 -9.75 -2.96 4.51
N ALA A 106 -10.21 -4.03 5.15
CA ALA A 106 -10.83 -3.98 6.47
C ALA A 106 -9.87 -3.53 7.59
N ASP A 107 -8.56 -3.64 7.34
CA ASP A 107 -7.45 -3.21 8.22
C ASP A 107 -6.70 -2.00 7.64
N SER A 108 -7.37 -1.19 6.81
CA SER A 108 -6.77 -0.14 5.98
C SER A 108 -6.15 1.01 6.79
N VAL A 109 -4.87 0.88 7.08
CA VAL A 109 -3.95 2.01 7.21
C VAL A 109 -3.49 2.42 5.79
N GLY A 110 -3.74 3.68 5.40
CA GLY A 110 -3.56 4.21 4.04
C GLY A 110 -2.15 4.07 3.43
N LEU A 111 -2.01 4.41 2.14
CA LEU A 111 -0.78 4.26 1.35
C LEU A 111 0.48 4.85 2.04
N ALA A 112 0.35 5.92 2.82
CA ALA A 112 1.47 6.46 3.59
C ALA A 112 2.08 5.49 4.61
N LEU A 113 1.30 4.59 5.25
CA LEU A 113 1.94 3.61 6.13
C LEU A 113 2.86 2.71 5.32
N LEU A 114 2.44 2.23 4.15
CA LEU A 114 3.29 1.39 3.30
C LEU A 114 4.56 2.15 2.87
N VAL A 115 4.44 3.42 2.50
CA VAL A 115 5.58 4.30 2.19
C VAL A 115 6.52 4.43 3.39
N VAL A 116 5.99 4.63 4.61
CA VAL A 116 6.80 4.71 5.81
C VAL A 116 7.44 3.35 6.15
N LEU A 117 6.75 2.25 5.94
CA LEU A 117 7.27 0.90 6.14
C LEU A 117 8.46 0.59 5.19
N GLU A 118 8.50 1.18 3.99
CA GLU A 118 9.65 1.06 3.07
C GLU A 118 10.92 1.76 3.56
N THR A 119 10.80 2.70 4.51
CA THR A 119 11.96 3.36 5.14
C THR A 119 12.58 2.54 6.27
N LEU A 120 11.92 1.46 6.69
CA LEU A 120 12.37 0.61 7.80
C LEU A 120 13.39 -0.42 7.31
N ALA A 121 14.38 -0.73 8.16
CA ALA A 121 15.25 -1.87 7.88
C ALA A 121 14.44 -3.18 7.86
N PRO A 122 14.81 -4.21 7.07
CA PRO A 122 13.99 -5.41 6.89
C PRO A 122 13.55 -6.10 8.19
N ALA A 123 14.45 -6.20 9.18
CA ALA A 123 14.14 -6.80 10.48
C ALA A 123 13.25 -5.90 11.36
N GLU A 124 13.35 -4.58 11.23
CA GLU A 124 12.45 -3.62 11.90
C GLU A 124 11.04 -3.71 11.33
N ARG A 125 10.93 -3.76 9.99
CA ARG A 125 9.64 -3.94 9.28
C ARG A 125 8.97 -5.24 9.67
N LEU A 126 9.70 -6.37 9.64
CA LEU A 126 9.15 -7.67 10.03
C LEU A 126 8.63 -7.66 11.47
N ALA A 127 9.43 -7.16 12.42
CA ALA A 127 9.05 -7.14 13.82
C ALA A 127 7.82 -6.26 14.06
N PHE A 128 7.73 -5.10 13.39
CA PHE A 128 6.58 -4.21 13.49
C PHE A 128 5.34 -4.81 12.83
N VAL A 129 5.42 -5.24 11.57
CA VAL A 129 4.26 -5.77 10.84
C VAL A 129 3.68 -6.98 11.58
N LEU A 130 4.48 -8.00 11.89
CA LEU A 130 3.98 -9.21 12.54
C LEU A 130 3.40 -8.93 13.93
N HIS A 131 4.04 -8.07 14.74
CA HIS A 131 3.56 -7.82 16.10
C HIS A 131 2.45 -6.78 16.16
N ASP A 132 2.67 -5.59 15.61
CA ASP A 132 1.80 -4.43 15.79
C ASP A 132 0.54 -4.52 14.90
N MET A 133 0.63 -5.15 13.74
CA MET A 133 -0.49 -5.25 12.80
C MET A 133 -1.19 -6.62 12.88
N PHE A 134 -0.44 -7.68 13.14
CA PHE A 134 -0.98 -9.06 13.11
C PHE A 134 -0.95 -9.77 14.47
N ALA A 135 -0.63 -9.05 15.55
CA ALA A 135 -0.65 -9.53 16.94
C ALA A 135 0.20 -10.78 17.21
N VAL A 136 1.25 -11.03 16.41
CA VAL A 136 2.16 -12.16 16.61
C VAL A 136 3.08 -11.90 17.81
N PRO A 137 3.20 -12.82 18.78
CA PRO A 137 4.08 -12.66 19.93
C PRO A 137 5.56 -12.52 19.55
N PHE A 138 6.31 -11.72 20.29
CA PHE A 138 7.75 -11.54 20.03
C PHE A 138 8.56 -12.84 20.13
N ASP A 139 8.11 -13.78 20.95
CA ASP A 139 8.77 -15.08 21.12
C ASP A 139 8.66 -15.94 19.84
N GLU A 140 7.59 -15.76 19.07
CA GLU A 140 7.42 -16.41 17.76
C GLU A 140 8.19 -15.67 16.66
N ILE A 141 8.34 -14.34 16.75
CA ILE A 141 9.05 -13.54 15.74
C ILE A 141 10.57 -13.67 15.86
N ALA A 142 11.10 -13.76 17.09
CA ALA A 142 12.54 -13.71 17.34
C ALA A 142 13.36 -14.78 16.56
N PRO A 143 12.89 -16.04 16.43
CA PRO A 143 13.54 -17.05 15.61
C PRO A 143 13.60 -16.72 14.11
N LEU A 144 12.66 -15.92 13.57
CA LEU A 144 12.65 -15.56 12.14
C LEU A 144 13.78 -14.59 11.78
N ILE A 145 14.20 -13.76 12.74
CA ILE A 145 15.26 -12.76 12.56
C ILE A 145 16.56 -13.15 13.27
N GLU A 146 16.62 -14.37 13.82
CA GLU A 146 17.77 -14.91 14.55
C GLU A 146 18.19 -14.01 15.72
N ARG A 147 17.20 -13.57 16.52
CA ARG A 147 17.42 -12.70 17.68
C ARG A 147 16.71 -13.24 18.92
N THR A 148 17.00 -12.61 20.06
CA THR A 148 16.23 -12.83 21.29
C THR A 148 14.94 -12.03 21.26
N PRO A 149 13.87 -12.45 21.98
CA PRO A 149 12.62 -11.70 22.05
C PRO A 149 12.79 -10.26 22.53
N ALA A 150 13.74 -10.02 23.45
CA ALA A 150 14.07 -8.67 23.91
C ALA A 150 14.65 -7.78 22.79
N ALA A 151 15.54 -8.33 21.95
CA ALA A 151 16.05 -7.60 20.79
C ALA A 151 14.98 -7.36 19.73
N THR A 152 14.05 -8.30 19.53
CA THR A 152 12.89 -8.13 18.64
C THR A 152 11.97 -6.99 19.12
N ARG A 153 11.69 -6.90 20.43
CA ARG A 153 10.94 -5.78 21.02
C ARG A 153 11.59 -4.43 20.73
N GLN A 154 12.93 -4.35 20.83
CA GLN A 154 13.66 -3.13 20.53
C GLN A 154 13.54 -2.74 19.05
N LEU A 155 13.60 -3.70 18.12
CA LEU A 155 13.39 -3.46 16.69
C LEU A 155 12.00 -2.90 16.42
N ALA A 156 10.95 -3.53 16.95
CA ALA A 156 9.58 -3.04 16.81
C ALA A 156 9.40 -1.65 17.45
N SER A 157 10.01 -1.39 18.61
CA SER A 157 10.00 -0.06 19.24
C SER A 157 10.68 1.02 18.37
N ARG A 158 11.79 0.70 17.69
CA ARG A 158 12.42 1.62 16.75
C ARG A 158 11.53 1.89 15.54
N ALA A 159 10.92 0.85 14.97
CA ALA A 159 9.95 0.99 13.89
C ALA A 159 8.78 1.89 14.29
N ARG A 160 8.15 1.67 15.45
CA ARG A 160 7.06 2.52 15.97
C ARG A 160 7.43 3.99 16.01
N ARG A 161 8.62 4.32 16.50
CA ARG A 161 9.08 5.72 16.58
C ARG A 161 9.21 6.37 15.21
N ARG A 162 9.63 5.61 14.18
CA ARG A 162 9.68 6.10 12.80
C ARG A 162 8.28 6.27 12.22
N VAL A 163 7.39 5.30 12.46
CA VAL A 163 5.99 5.34 12.00
C VAL A 163 5.22 6.51 12.62
N GLN A 164 5.27 6.67 13.93
CA GLN A 164 4.59 7.75 14.66
C GLN A 164 5.12 9.14 14.30
N GLY A 165 6.38 9.26 13.89
CA GLY A 165 6.98 10.53 13.48
C GLY A 165 6.70 10.93 12.04
N GLN A 166 6.10 10.05 11.21
CA GLN A 166 6.02 10.25 9.75
C GLN A 166 4.66 9.92 9.11
N ALA A 167 3.79 9.13 9.75
CA ALA A 167 2.50 8.76 9.21
C ALA A 167 1.38 9.66 9.76
N PRO A 168 0.69 10.47 8.91
CA PRO A 168 -0.55 11.12 9.33
C PRO A 168 -1.62 10.07 9.62
N VAL A 169 -2.43 10.27 10.66
CA VAL A 169 -3.59 9.42 10.94
C VAL A 169 -4.76 9.97 10.11
N PRO A 170 -5.25 9.23 9.08
CA PRO A 170 -6.35 9.72 8.27
C PRO A 170 -7.65 9.82 9.09
N ASP A 171 -8.51 10.76 8.74
CA ASP A 171 -9.90 10.80 9.21
C ASP A 171 -10.57 9.44 8.93
N SER A 172 -11.29 8.85 9.88
CA SER A 172 -11.98 7.57 9.64
C SER A 172 -13.27 7.71 8.81
N ASP A 173 -13.76 8.93 8.60
CA ASP A 173 -14.99 9.23 7.86
C ASP A 173 -14.71 9.36 6.35
N LEU A 174 -15.01 8.30 5.60
CA LEU A 174 -14.84 8.25 4.16
C LEU A 174 -15.67 9.28 3.39
N THR A 175 -16.86 9.63 3.89
CA THR A 175 -17.69 10.67 3.25
C THR A 175 -16.98 12.01 3.33
N ARG A 176 -16.47 12.36 4.52
CA ARG A 176 -15.69 13.59 4.71
C ARG A 176 -14.42 13.62 3.86
N GLN A 177 -13.70 12.49 3.77
CA GLN A 177 -12.53 12.39 2.90
C GLN A 177 -12.91 12.68 1.43
N ARG A 178 -13.98 12.05 0.93
CA ARG A 178 -14.47 12.25 -0.44
C ARG A 178 -14.87 13.69 -0.71
N ASP A 179 -15.54 14.35 0.23
CA ASP A 179 -15.93 15.76 0.08
C ASP A 179 -14.71 16.68 -0.10
N VAL A 180 -13.65 16.46 0.68
CA VAL A 180 -12.40 17.21 0.58
C VAL A 180 -11.68 16.93 -0.76
N VAL A 181 -11.61 15.65 -1.17
CA VAL A 181 -11.02 15.26 -2.46
C VAL A 181 -11.81 15.87 -3.64
N ASN A 182 -13.14 15.85 -3.58
CA ASN A 182 -14.00 16.46 -4.59
C ASN A 182 -13.79 17.97 -4.68
N ALA A 183 -13.66 18.66 -3.54
CA ALA A 183 -13.36 20.09 -3.49
C ALA A 183 -11.99 20.40 -4.11
N PHE A 184 -10.97 19.57 -3.84
CA PHE A 184 -9.65 19.70 -4.46
C PHE A 184 -9.71 19.61 -6.00
N PHE A 185 -10.40 18.60 -6.55
CA PHE A 185 -10.52 18.45 -8.00
C PHE A 185 -11.41 19.52 -8.65
N ALA A 186 -12.45 20.00 -7.97
CA ALA A 186 -13.26 21.12 -8.44
C ALA A 186 -12.40 22.40 -8.56
N ALA A 187 -11.65 22.74 -7.51
CA ALA A 187 -10.74 23.88 -7.52
C ALA A 187 -9.62 23.76 -8.57
N ALA A 188 -9.05 22.56 -8.75
CA ALA A 188 -8.05 22.29 -9.79
C ALA A 188 -8.62 22.46 -11.20
N ARG A 189 -9.86 21.99 -11.44
CA ARG A 189 -10.56 22.14 -12.73
C ARG A 189 -10.82 23.61 -13.07
N ASP A 190 -11.24 24.39 -12.09
CA ASP A 190 -11.59 25.80 -12.27
C ASP A 190 -10.36 26.73 -12.22
N GLY A 191 -9.18 26.20 -11.89
CA GLY A 191 -7.96 26.97 -11.71
C GLY A 191 -7.98 27.87 -10.46
N ASP A 192 -8.85 27.56 -9.50
CA ASP A 192 -9.00 28.33 -8.26
C ASP A 192 -7.87 27.97 -7.28
N PHE A 193 -6.78 28.72 -7.39
CA PHE A 193 -5.59 28.56 -6.56
C PHE A 193 -5.88 28.76 -5.06
N ASP A 194 -6.73 29.72 -4.71
CA ASP A 194 -7.01 30.03 -3.31
C ASP A 194 -7.89 28.95 -2.67
N ALA A 195 -8.86 28.41 -3.40
CA ALA A 195 -9.63 27.25 -2.97
C ALA A 195 -8.76 26.00 -2.81
N LEU A 196 -7.78 25.78 -3.71
CA LEU A 196 -6.80 24.70 -3.56
C LEU A 196 -5.97 24.86 -2.28
N VAL A 197 -5.45 26.05 -2.01
CA VAL A 197 -4.69 26.31 -0.78
C VAL A 197 -5.56 26.15 0.47
N ALA A 198 -6.85 26.45 0.41
CA ALA A 198 -7.77 26.29 1.53
C ALA A 198 -7.95 24.82 1.95
N VAL A 199 -8.06 23.90 0.98
CA VAL A 199 -8.24 22.45 1.22
C VAL A 199 -6.94 21.70 1.52
N LEU A 200 -5.78 22.31 1.26
CA LEU A 200 -4.47 21.73 1.54
C LEU A 200 -3.98 22.10 2.95
N ASP A 201 -3.33 21.14 3.60
CA ASP A 201 -2.54 21.40 4.80
C ASP A 201 -1.30 22.25 4.44
N PRO A 202 -0.88 23.21 5.28
CA PRO A 202 0.31 24.02 5.01
C PRO A 202 1.57 23.21 4.70
N ASP A 203 1.72 22.06 5.36
CA ASP A 203 2.87 21.16 5.26
C ASP A 203 2.59 19.94 4.37
N VAL A 204 1.55 20.01 3.53
CA VAL A 204 1.18 18.93 2.60
C VAL A 204 2.37 18.45 1.77
N VAL A 205 2.45 17.13 1.58
CA VAL A 205 3.46 16.50 0.72
C VAL A 205 2.77 15.81 -0.45
N LEU A 206 3.17 16.15 -1.67
CA LEU A 206 2.81 15.39 -2.87
C LEU A 206 4.00 14.54 -3.29
N ARG A 207 3.80 13.23 -3.43
CA ARG A 207 4.78 12.30 -4.02
C ARG A 207 4.24 11.76 -5.32
N SER A 208 5.08 11.73 -6.34
CA SER A 208 4.78 11.15 -7.63
C SER A 208 5.85 10.13 -7.98
N ASP A 209 5.44 8.93 -8.38
CA ASP A 209 6.29 7.86 -8.88
C ASP A 209 5.93 7.63 -10.35
N GLY A 210 6.79 8.12 -11.24
CA GLY A 210 6.66 7.93 -12.68
C GLY A 210 7.35 6.66 -13.19
N GLY A 211 8.03 5.92 -12.33
CA GLY A 211 8.91 4.82 -12.70
C GLY A 211 10.02 5.23 -13.67
N THR A 212 10.75 4.24 -14.18
CA THR A 212 11.88 4.46 -15.09
C THR A 212 11.45 5.09 -16.42
N ALA A 213 10.26 4.70 -16.93
CA ALA A 213 9.71 5.22 -18.18
C ALA A 213 9.37 6.72 -18.10
N ARG A 214 9.08 7.24 -16.91
CA ARG A 214 8.79 8.66 -16.67
C ARG A 214 9.57 9.21 -15.49
N ALA A 215 10.88 8.95 -15.42
CA ALA A 215 11.76 9.41 -14.33
C ALA A 215 11.63 10.91 -13.99
N ARG A 216 11.36 11.78 -14.98
CA ARG A 216 11.12 13.22 -14.77
C ARG A 216 9.85 13.55 -13.98
N HIS A 217 8.92 12.60 -13.90
CA HIS A 217 7.68 12.68 -13.13
C HIS A 217 7.80 11.96 -11.78
N THR A 218 8.99 11.46 -11.44
CA THR A 218 9.31 10.96 -10.11
C THR A 218 9.80 12.13 -9.24
N VAL A 219 8.88 12.73 -8.48
CA VAL A 219 9.11 14.01 -7.79
C VAL A 219 8.39 14.07 -6.43
N THR A 220 8.94 14.87 -5.52
CA THR A 220 8.28 15.24 -4.26
C THR A 220 8.12 16.75 -4.20
N PHE A 221 6.90 17.21 -3.91
CA PHE A 221 6.60 18.61 -3.63
C PHE A 221 6.18 18.79 -2.18
N HIS A 222 6.62 19.88 -1.57
CA HIS A 222 6.26 20.26 -0.21
C HIS A 222 5.54 21.61 -0.21
N GLY A 223 4.52 21.69 0.65
CA GLY A 223 3.80 22.90 0.98
C GLY A 223 2.59 23.19 0.10
N ALA A 224 1.53 23.72 0.73
CA ALA A 224 0.22 23.93 0.11
C ALA A 224 0.28 24.70 -1.21
N ARG A 225 1.06 25.80 -1.26
CA ARG A 225 1.16 26.66 -2.45
C ARG A 225 1.83 25.96 -3.63
N THR A 226 2.89 25.19 -3.36
CA THR A 226 3.61 24.44 -4.40
C THR A 226 2.70 23.37 -4.98
N VAL A 227 2.02 22.61 -4.12
CA VAL A 227 1.08 21.56 -4.53
C VAL A 227 -0.12 22.15 -5.27
N ALA A 228 -0.69 23.27 -4.82
CA ALA A 228 -1.76 23.97 -5.51
C ALA A 228 -1.35 24.42 -6.93
N ALA A 229 -0.14 24.97 -7.11
CA ALA A 229 0.35 25.37 -8.43
C ALA A 229 0.48 24.18 -9.40
N GLN A 230 0.92 23.02 -8.89
CA GLN A 230 0.96 21.79 -9.68
C GLN A 230 -0.47 21.32 -10.03
N ALA A 231 -1.40 21.32 -9.07
CA ALA A 231 -2.79 20.93 -9.29
C ALA A 231 -3.46 21.78 -10.40
N VAL A 232 -3.24 23.10 -10.42
CA VAL A 232 -3.72 23.97 -11.51
C VAL A 232 -3.12 23.57 -12.86
N THR A 233 -1.83 23.25 -12.90
CA THR A 233 -1.14 22.84 -14.15
C THR A 233 -1.73 21.55 -14.73
N PHE A 234 -2.15 20.63 -13.86
CA PHE A 234 -2.77 19.37 -14.25
C PHE A 234 -4.31 19.43 -14.27
N GLY A 235 -4.92 20.60 -14.02
CA GLY A 235 -6.37 20.79 -13.94
C GLY A 235 -7.14 20.34 -15.20
N ARG A 236 -6.49 20.38 -16.37
CA ARG A 236 -7.03 19.85 -17.64
C ARG A 236 -7.33 18.36 -17.63
N LEU A 237 -6.76 17.60 -16.70
CA LEU A 237 -7.01 16.17 -16.53
C LEU A 237 -8.18 15.88 -15.58
N SER A 238 -8.69 16.89 -14.87
CA SER A 238 -9.79 16.73 -13.90
C SER A 238 -11.11 16.20 -14.50
N PRO A 239 -11.45 16.42 -15.78
CA PRO A 239 -12.61 15.77 -16.40
C PRO A 239 -12.46 14.24 -16.55
N PHE A 240 -11.22 13.76 -16.60
CA PHE A 240 -10.86 12.34 -16.73
C PHE A 240 -10.66 11.66 -15.36
N ALA A 241 -10.86 12.40 -14.27
CA ALA A 241 -10.72 11.92 -12.90
C ALA A 241 -12.00 11.22 -12.45
N ARG A 242 -11.86 9.98 -11.97
CA ARG A 242 -12.95 9.17 -11.44
C ARG A 242 -12.67 8.80 -9.98
N PRO A 243 -13.64 8.96 -9.06
CA PRO A 243 -13.49 8.54 -7.68
C PRO A 243 -13.15 7.05 -7.57
N ALA A 244 -12.28 6.72 -6.63
CA ALA A 244 -11.91 5.36 -6.27
C ALA A 244 -11.55 5.29 -4.78
N LEU A 245 -11.51 4.08 -4.23
CA LEU A 245 -10.88 3.82 -2.96
C LEU A 245 -9.46 3.30 -3.20
N ILE A 246 -8.48 3.96 -2.59
CA ILE A 246 -7.06 3.63 -2.70
C ILE A 246 -6.60 3.21 -1.30
N ASN A 247 -6.32 1.92 -1.12
CA ASN A 247 -6.09 1.30 0.18
C ASN A 247 -7.18 1.66 1.21
N GLY A 248 -8.44 1.70 0.77
CA GLY A 248 -9.60 1.97 1.62
C GLY A 248 -9.83 3.45 1.93
N ALA A 249 -8.93 4.36 1.54
CA ALA A 249 -9.09 5.81 1.66
C ALA A 249 -9.61 6.43 0.36
N ALA A 250 -10.14 7.65 0.42
CA ALA A 250 -10.58 8.37 -0.76
C ALA A 250 -9.41 8.62 -1.73
N GLY A 251 -9.64 8.33 -3.01
CA GLY A 251 -8.67 8.58 -4.06
C GLY A 251 -9.32 8.69 -5.43
N VAL A 252 -8.47 8.76 -6.46
CA VAL A 252 -8.89 9.01 -7.84
C VAL A 252 -8.05 8.21 -8.81
N VAL A 253 -8.71 7.67 -9.83
CA VAL A 253 -8.06 7.15 -11.03
C VAL A 253 -8.28 8.16 -12.16
N VAL A 254 -7.21 8.53 -12.85
CA VAL A 254 -7.28 9.39 -14.04
C VAL A 254 -7.03 8.52 -15.26
N ALA A 255 -8.00 8.44 -16.18
CA ALA A 255 -7.89 7.65 -17.40
C ALA A 255 -8.38 8.43 -18.61
N ALA A 256 -7.65 8.38 -19.73
CA ALA A 256 -8.04 9.07 -20.96
C ALA A 256 -7.88 8.13 -22.16
N GLY A 257 -8.94 8.02 -22.98
CA GLY A 257 -8.95 7.16 -24.16
C GLY A 257 -8.73 5.68 -23.80
N GLY A 258 -9.44 5.22 -22.78
CA GLY A 258 -9.36 3.84 -22.28
C GLY A 258 -8.01 3.44 -21.65
N ARG A 259 -7.13 4.40 -21.33
CA ARG A 259 -5.81 4.12 -20.73
C ARG A 259 -5.61 4.84 -19.40
N PRO A 260 -5.10 4.16 -18.36
CA PRO A 260 -4.84 4.80 -17.08
C PRO A 260 -3.62 5.70 -17.20
N LEU A 261 -3.76 6.95 -16.75
CA LEU A 261 -2.69 7.95 -16.73
C LEU A 261 -2.06 8.06 -15.35
N SER A 262 -2.87 7.98 -14.29
CA SER A 262 -2.40 7.98 -12.91
C SER A 262 -3.42 7.42 -11.93
N VAL A 263 -2.92 6.92 -10.80
CA VAL A 263 -3.69 6.57 -9.60
C VAL A 263 -3.24 7.48 -8.47
N MET A 264 -4.19 8.10 -7.77
CA MET A 264 -3.92 9.11 -6.74
C MET A 264 -4.60 8.71 -5.42
N GLY A 265 -3.81 8.45 -4.37
CA GLY A 265 -4.29 8.28 -3.01
C GLY A 265 -4.19 9.59 -2.23
N PHE A 266 -5.22 9.92 -1.45
CA PHE A 266 -5.25 11.13 -0.62
C PHE A 266 -5.25 10.76 0.86
N ILE A 267 -4.59 11.59 1.66
CA ILE A 267 -4.66 11.52 3.11
C ILE A 267 -5.29 12.81 3.59
N VAL A 268 -6.45 12.67 4.23
CA VAL A 268 -7.22 13.78 4.77
C VAL A 268 -7.18 13.67 6.30
N THR A 269 -6.76 14.76 6.94
CA THR A 269 -6.76 14.90 8.41
C THR A 269 -7.42 16.22 8.74
N ASP A 270 -8.37 16.23 9.69
CA ASP A 270 -9.09 17.44 10.12
C ASP A 270 -9.72 18.23 8.96
N GLY A 271 -10.17 17.53 7.92
CA GLY A 271 -10.76 18.15 6.73
C GLY A 271 -9.77 18.82 5.78
N LYS A 272 -8.47 18.56 5.91
CA LYS A 272 -7.43 19.04 4.99
C LYS A 272 -6.63 17.90 4.39
N VAL A 273 -6.18 18.06 3.14
CA VAL A 273 -5.27 17.12 2.48
C VAL A 273 -3.86 17.32 3.03
N THR A 274 -3.34 16.32 3.73
CA THR A 274 -1.98 16.31 4.31
C THR A 274 -0.96 15.57 3.45
N ALA A 275 -1.42 14.66 2.59
CA ALA A 275 -0.57 14.02 1.60
C ALA A 275 -1.34 13.61 0.34
N ILE A 276 -0.64 13.59 -0.79
CA ILE A 276 -1.11 13.08 -2.07
C ILE A 276 -0.03 12.16 -2.64
N ASP A 277 -0.35 10.90 -2.87
CA ASP A 277 0.57 9.92 -3.43
C ASP A 277 0.07 9.51 -4.83
N VAL A 278 0.89 9.75 -5.86
CA VAL A 278 0.54 9.62 -7.28
C VAL A 278 1.39 8.56 -7.99
N ILE A 279 0.78 7.46 -8.44
CA ILE A 279 1.45 6.49 -9.29
C ILE A 279 1.14 6.83 -10.75
N ALA A 280 2.19 7.15 -11.50
CA ALA A 280 2.13 7.55 -12.91
C ALA A 280 3.01 6.66 -13.82
N ASP A 281 3.66 5.63 -13.24
CA ASP A 281 4.42 4.60 -13.95
C ASP A 281 3.50 3.76 -14.86
N PRO A 282 3.64 3.86 -16.20
CA PRO A 282 2.81 3.12 -17.13
C PRO A 282 2.88 1.60 -16.95
N ASP A 283 4.04 1.05 -16.60
CA ASP A 283 4.23 -0.40 -16.50
C ASP A 283 3.47 -0.96 -15.29
N ARG A 284 3.43 -0.18 -14.19
CA ARG A 284 2.65 -0.51 -12.99
C ARG A 284 1.16 -0.27 -13.20
N LEU A 285 0.79 0.84 -13.84
CA LEU A 285 -0.62 1.15 -14.11
C LEU A 285 -1.31 0.08 -14.97
N ASN A 286 -0.60 -0.54 -15.90
CA ASN A 286 -1.11 -1.63 -16.74
C ASN A 286 -1.31 -2.95 -15.98
N GLN A 287 -0.76 -3.09 -14.78
CA GLN A 287 -0.90 -4.29 -13.94
C GLN A 287 -2.08 -4.19 -12.98
N PHE A 288 -2.59 -2.98 -12.72
CA PHE A 288 -3.74 -2.81 -11.82
C PHE A 288 -5.04 -3.24 -12.51
N ASP A 289 -5.89 -3.99 -11.80
CA ASP A 289 -7.25 -4.27 -12.25
C ASP A 289 -8.13 -3.04 -12.05
N LEU A 290 -8.18 -2.21 -13.09
CA LEU A 290 -9.00 -1.00 -13.15
C LEU A 290 -10.33 -1.23 -13.88
N GLY A 291 -10.69 -2.48 -14.21
CA GLY A 291 -11.87 -2.78 -15.02
C GLY A 291 -11.87 -2.14 -16.41
N PRO A 292 -13.03 -2.12 -17.11
CA PRO A 292 -13.17 -1.44 -18.39
C PRO A 292 -13.03 0.07 -18.18
N LEU A 293 -11.98 0.65 -18.76
CA LEU A 293 -11.75 2.09 -18.73
C LEU A 293 -12.58 2.84 -19.80
N ASP A 294 -13.20 2.11 -20.73
CA ASP A 294 -14.04 2.68 -21.80
C ASP A 294 -15.34 3.30 -21.25
N ASP A 295 -15.85 2.80 -20.12
CA ASP A 295 -16.98 3.41 -19.40
C ASP A 295 -16.55 4.64 -18.56
N LEU A 296 -15.24 4.91 -18.45
CA LEU A 296 -14.70 6.06 -17.72
C LEU A 296 -14.54 7.30 -18.60
N ASP A 297 -14.93 7.24 -19.87
CA ASP A 297 -14.98 8.37 -20.81
C ASP A 297 -16.38 9.06 -20.85
N ALA A 298 -17.35 8.60 -20.04
CA ALA A 298 -18.75 9.08 -20.03
C ALA A 298 -19.10 10.17 -19.00
#